data_AF-A0AA86N9L1-F1
#
_entry.id   AF-A0AA86N9L1-F1
#
_cell.length_a   1.000
_cell.length_b   1.000
_cell.length_c   1.000
_cell.angle_alpha   90.00
_cell.angle_beta   90.00
_cell.angle_gamma   90.00
#
_symmetry.space_group_name_H-M   'P 1'
#
loop_
_entity.id
_entity.type
_entity.pdbx_description
1 polymer ?
#
loop_
_entity_poly.entity_id
_entity_poly.type
_entity_poly.pdbx_seq_one_letter_code
_entity_poly.pdbx_strand_id
1 'polypeptide(L)'
;MLTKVQTVQFGAVLKFLIEQITNKIINSNLELYYTIQQLTIQLRTGFWTSVGSGINVTANEAHDYYYNTWTLQFYQKSPRLQSVTG
;
A
#
# COMPACT_ATOMS: atom_id res chain seq x y z
N MET A 1 -1.06 1.95 -17.10
CA MET A 1 -1.87 2.79 -16.18
C MET A 1 -3.03 1.93 -15.68
N LEU A 2 -3.21 1.77 -14.37
CA LEU A 2 -4.25 0.89 -13.81
C LEU A 2 -5.66 1.39 -14.17
N THR A 3 -6.58 0.46 -14.41
CA THR A 3 -8.01 0.76 -14.60
C THR A 3 -8.67 1.15 -13.27
N LYS A 4 -9.83 1.81 -13.34
CA LYS A 4 -10.62 2.21 -12.15
C LYS A 4 -11.00 1.03 -11.24
N VAL A 5 -11.21 -0.16 -11.80
CA VAL A 5 -11.48 -1.38 -11.03
C VAL A 5 -10.22 -1.85 -10.30
N GLN A 6 -9.09 -1.85 -10.99
CA GLN A 6 -7.80 -2.24 -10.41
C GLN A 6 -7.35 -1.29 -9.29
N THR A 7 -7.63 0.02 -9.39
CA THR A 7 -7.28 0.98 -8.32
C THR A 7 -8.09 0.78 -7.05
N VAL A 8 -9.39 0.45 -7.17
CA VAL A 8 -10.25 0.15 -6.01
C VAL A 8 -9.81 -1.14 -5.32
N GLN A 9 -9.46 -2.17 -6.10
CA GLN A 9 -9.00 -3.45 -5.58
C GLN A 9 -7.58 -3.38 -5.00
N PHE A 10 -6.75 -2.45 -5.47
CA PHE A 10 -5.35 -2.30 -5.06
C PHE A 10 -5.19 -2.22 -3.54
N GLY A 11 -5.92 -1.31 -2.89
CA GLY A 11 -5.80 -1.10 -1.44
C GLY A 11 -6.24 -2.32 -0.62
N ALA A 12 -7.29 -3.02 -1.07
CA ALA A 12 -7.78 -4.23 -0.41
C ALA A 12 -6.78 -5.39 -0.53
N VAL A 13 -6.22 -5.61 -1.73
CA VAL A 13 -5.19 -6.64 -1.97
C VAL A 13 -3.92 -6.32 -1.18
N LEU A 14 -3.50 -5.06 -1.17
CA LEU A 14 -2.32 -4.59 -0.43
C LEU A 14 -2.47 -4.85 1.08
N LYS A 15 -3.62 -4.47 1.65
CA LYS A 15 -3.94 -4.71 3.06
C LYS A 15 -3.97 -6.20 3.38
N PHE A 16 -4.74 -6.98 2.63
CA PHE A 16 -4.86 -8.41 2.85
C PHE A 16 -3.49 -9.11 2.86
N LEU A 17 -2.65 -8.84 1.86
CA LEU A 17 -1.34 -9.48 1.75
C LEU A 17 -0.39 -9.08 2.88
N ILE A 18 -0.39 -7.82 3.31
CA ILE A 18 0.48 -7.43 4.42
C ILE A 18 0.05 -8.06 5.74
N GLU A 19 -1.26 -8.20 5.96
CA GLU A 19 -1.82 -8.83 7.17
C GLU A 19 -1.45 -10.32 7.19
N GLN A 20 -1.48 -11.00 6.04
CA GLN A 20 -1.01 -12.39 5.93
C GLN A 20 0.50 -12.54 6.19
N ILE A 21 1.32 -11.63 5.69
CA ILE A 21 2.79 -11.71 5.85
C ILE A 21 3.21 -11.40 7.29
N THR A 22 2.58 -10.41 7.91
CA THR A 22 3.01 -9.89 9.21
C THR A 22 2.22 -10.46 10.39
N ASN A 23 1.11 -11.15 10.12
CA ASN A 23 0.15 -11.61 11.13
C ASN A 23 -0.34 -10.49 12.06
N LYS A 24 -0.45 -9.27 11.52
CA LYS A 24 -0.93 -8.07 12.21
C LYS A 24 -2.19 -7.57 11.51
N ILE A 25 -3.11 -7.00 12.29
CA ILE A 25 -4.29 -6.30 11.75
C ILE A 25 -3.87 -4.85 11.46
N ILE A 26 -4.11 -4.37 10.24
CA ILE A 26 -3.73 -3.02 9.83
C ILE A 26 -4.96 -2.11 9.87
N ASN A 27 -4.90 -1.09 10.72
CA ASN A 27 -6.06 -0.23 11.02
C ASN A 27 -6.03 1.09 10.26
N SER A 28 -4.91 1.46 9.65
CA SER A 28 -4.80 2.70 8.88
C SER A 28 -3.90 2.56 7.66
N ASN A 29 -4.13 3.42 6.67
CA ASN A 29 -3.27 3.52 5.48
C ASN A 29 -1.83 3.94 5.84
N LEU A 30 -1.66 4.71 6.92
CA LEU A 30 -0.33 5.10 7.42
C LEU A 30 0.42 3.91 8.03
N GLU A 31 -0.27 3.09 8.81
CA GLU A 31 0.27 1.85 9.36
C GLU A 31 0.61 0.84 8.26
N LEU A 32 -0.25 0.73 7.24
CA LEU A 32 0.01 -0.05 6.03
C LEU A 32 1.31 0.39 5.36
N TYR A 33 1.48 1.70 5.16
CA TYR A 33 2.67 2.28 4.56
C TYR A 33 3.93 1.92 5.34
N TYR A 34 3.95 2.17 6.65
CA TYR A 34 5.14 1.88 7.47
C TYR A 34 5.46 0.39 7.52
N THR A 35 4.44 -0.46 7.59
CA THR A 35 4.63 -1.92 7.62
C THR A 35 5.28 -2.41 6.32
N ILE A 36 4.84 -1.91 5.16
CA ILE A 36 5.46 -2.23 3.86
C ILE A 36 6.91 -1.74 3.81
N GLN A 37 7.21 -0.56 4.36
CA GLN A 37 8.59 -0.04 4.41
C GLN A 37 9.52 -0.83 5.34
N GLN A 38 8.97 -1.58 6.31
CA GLN A 38 9.74 -2.45 7.20
C GLN A 38 10.00 -3.85 6.62
N LEU A 39 9.37 -4.21 5.50
CA LEU A 39 9.66 -5.48 4.83
C LEU A 39 11.12 -5.53 4.37
N THR A 40 11.75 -6.69 4.59
CA THR A 40 13.08 -6.99 4.04
C THR A 40 13.03 -6.92 2.51
N ILE A 41 14.18 -6.68 1.87
CA ILE A 41 14.27 -6.58 0.40
C ILE A 41 13.69 -7.83 -0.27
N GLN A 42 14.01 -9.02 0.26
CA GLN A 42 13.53 -10.29 -0.27
C GLN A 42 12.00 -10.43 -0.18
N LEU A 43 11.41 -10.09 0.97
CA LEU A 43 9.95 -10.11 1.14
C LEU A 43 9.26 -9.07 0.27
N ARG A 44 9.88 -7.89 0.11
CA ARG A 44 9.34 -6.79 -0.68
C ARG A 44 9.24 -7.16 -2.17
N THR A 45 10.23 -7.86 -2.72
CA THR A 45 10.18 -8.32 -4.12
C THR A 45 9.03 -9.32 -4.33
N GLY A 46 8.89 -10.32 -3.46
CA GLY A 46 7.78 -11.29 -3.54
C GLY A 46 6.41 -10.67 -3.28
N PHE A 47 6.35 -9.65 -2.43
CA PHE A 47 5.14 -8.90 -2.12
C PHE A 47 4.58 -8.20 -3.37
N TRP A 48 5.40 -7.48 -4.14
CA TRP A 48 4.92 -6.78 -5.34
C TRP A 48 4.46 -7.74 -6.44
N THR A 49 5.11 -8.90 -6.58
CA THR A 49 4.64 -9.98 -7.46
C THR A 49 3.26 -10.48 -7.06
N SER A 50 3.01 -10.64 -5.76
CA SER A 50 1.73 -11.10 -5.23
C SER A 50 0.63 -10.05 -5.40
N VAL A 51 0.94 -8.78 -5.13
CA VAL A 51 0.02 -7.64 -5.34
C VAL A 51 -0.34 -7.52 -6.83
N GLY A 52 0.66 -7.56 -7.72
CA GLY A 52 0.46 -7.48 -9.16
C GLY A 52 -0.43 -8.61 -9.68
N SER A 53 -0.17 -9.85 -9.24
CA SER A 53 -0.99 -11.01 -9.59
C SER A 53 -2.44 -10.85 -9.11
N GLY A 54 -2.66 -10.28 -7.92
CA GLY A 54 -3.99 -10.07 -7.35
C GLY A 54 -4.89 -9.08 -8.12
N ILE A 55 -4.31 -8.24 -8.98
CA ILE A 55 -5.03 -7.24 -9.78
C ILE A 55 -4.71 -7.31 -11.29
N ASN A 56 -4.05 -8.39 -11.71
CA ASN A 56 -3.66 -8.64 -13.09
C ASN A 56 -2.79 -7.53 -13.72
N VAL A 57 -1.70 -7.15 -13.02
CA VAL A 57 -0.65 -6.24 -13.53
C VAL A 57 0.74 -6.80 -13.18
N THR A 58 1.78 -6.21 -13.76
CA THR A 58 3.15 -6.60 -13.42
C THR A 58 3.55 -6.11 -12.01
N ALA A 59 4.53 -6.79 -11.40
CA ALA A 59 5.07 -6.38 -10.10
C ALA A 59 5.58 -4.92 -10.11
N ASN A 60 6.22 -4.50 -11.22
CA ASN A 60 6.71 -3.15 -11.40
C ASN A 60 5.56 -2.14 -11.46
N GLU A 61 4.50 -2.42 -12.22
CA GLU A 61 3.33 -1.54 -12.27
C GLU A 61 2.65 -1.40 -10.90
N ALA A 62 2.58 -2.49 -10.13
CA ALA A 62 2.03 -2.46 -8.78
C ALA A 62 2.89 -1.62 -7.83
N HIS A 63 4.21 -1.81 -7.86
CA HIS A 63 5.17 -1.03 -7.10
C HIS A 63 5.09 0.46 -7.47
N ASP A 64 5.22 0.80 -8.75
CA ASP A 64 5.20 2.17 -9.24
C ASP A 64 3.88 2.86 -8.87
N TYR A 65 2.74 2.16 -9.02
CA TYR A 65 1.44 2.70 -8.63
C TYR A 65 1.38 3.02 -7.13
N TYR A 66 1.87 2.12 -6.27
CA TYR A 66 1.95 2.35 -4.83
C TYR A 66 2.82 3.56 -4.50
N TYR A 67 4.04 3.65 -5.06
CA TYR A 67 4.93 4.77 -4.79
C TYR A 67 4.36 6.10 -5.29
N ASN A 68 3.71 6.12 -6.45
CA ASN A 68 3.11 7.34 -6.98
C ASN A 68 1.86 7.81 -6.20
N THR A 69 1.14 6.87 -5.58
CA THR A 69 -0.17 7.15 -4.97
C THR A 69 -0.10 7.24 -3.44
N TRP A 70 0.82 6.49 -2.81
CA TRP A 70 0.93 6.31 -1.35
C TRP A 70 2.33 6.71 -0.87
N THR A 71 2.87 7.83 -1.36
CA THR A 71 4.11 8.41 -0.80
C THR A 71 3.86 9.01 0.58
N LEU A 72 4.89 8.98 1.43
CA LEU A 72 4.89 9.63 2.74
C LEU A 72 4.46 11.11 2.67
N GLN A 73 4.73 11.80 1.55
CA GLN A 73 4.32 13.19 1.33
C GLN A 73 2.79 13.39 1.35
N PHE A 74 1.99 12.40 0.94
CA PHE A 74 0.53 12.45 1.08
C PHE A 74 0.08 12.34 2.54
N TYR A 75 0.83 11.61 3.37
CA TYR A 75 0.53 11.47 4.80
C TYR A 75 1.11 12.59 5.65
N GLN A 76 2.21 13.23 5.21
CA GLN A 76 2.88 14.32 5.93
C GLN A 76 2.33 15.70 5.56
N LYS A 77 1.76 15.89 4.36
CA LYS A 77 1.10 17.15 3.97
C LYS A 77 -0.38 17.15 4.37
N SER A 78 -0.66 17.17 5.68
CA SER A 78 -1.84 17.90 6.18
C SER A 78 -1.74 18.23 7.67
N PRO A 79 -1.06 19.34 8.04
CA PRO A 79 -1.30 20.00 9.31
C PRO A 79 -2.74 20.53 9.46
N ARG A 80 -3.56 20.52 8.40
CA ARG A 80 -4.95 21.01 8.41
C ARG A 80 -6.01 19.95 8.78
N LEU A 81 -5.65 18.68 8.90
CA LEU A 81 -6.57 17.64 9.39
C LEU A 81 -6.39 17.31 10.88
N GLN A 82 -5.39 17.91 11.55
CA GLN A 82 -5.22 17.77 13.01
C GLN A 82 -6.03 18.77 13.84
N SER A 83 -6.76 19.72 13.22
CA SER A 83 -7.44 20.81 13.94
C SER A 83 -8.98 20.79 13.88
N VAL A 84 -9.61 19.66 13.57
CA VAL A 84 -11.10 19.52 13.58
C VAL A 84 -11.63 18.46 14.54
N THR A 85 -10.83 18.08 15.54
CA THR A 85 -11.32 17.43 16.75
C THR A 85 -10.82 18.19 17.98
N GLY A 86 -11.38 19.40 18.14
CA GLY A 86 -11.38 20.18 19.38
C GLY A 86 -12.82 20.53 19.69
#